data_AF-A0A1Y4W3Z5-F1
#
_entry.id   AF-A0A1Y4W3Z5-F1
#
_cell.length_a   1.000
_cell.length_b   1.000
_cell.length_c   1.000
_cell.angle_alpha   90.00
_cell.angle_beta   90.00
_cell.angle_gamma   90.00
#
_symmetry.space_group_name_H-M   'P 1'
#
loop_
_entity.id
_entity.type
_entity.pdbx_description
1 polymer ?
#
loop_
_entity_poly.entity_id
_entity_poly.type
_entity_poly.pdbx_seq_one_letter_code
_entity_poly.pdbx_strand_id
1 'polypeptide(L)'
;MNDEIKRGDIYYVAIPYATGHEMEKDRPAIVVSCNELNRTSPCIAVVMCTGSEKKDLPEHITIRSTPIQSTAMCEHIYTVDKSRVGKRVGRCTKSELASLDIGIMSGLGLGCYDLARDEERAAEVSPTVPMLQPVQTSEELVRAQAERDIYKGLYERLLDGMTMERRAGA
;
A
#
# COMPACT_ATOMS: atom_id res chain seq x y z
N MET A 1 -36.61 7.20 6.11
CA MET A 1 -35.58 7.48 5.09
C MET A 1 -34.26 7.00 5.64
N ASN A 2 -33.87 5.76 5.34
CA ASN A 2 -32.52 5.28 5.64
C ASN A 2 -31.63 5.76 4.50
N ASP A 3 -30.91 6.84 4.73
CA ASP A 3 -29.84 7.23 3.81
C ASP A 3 -28.80 6.10 3.82
N GLU A 4 -28.47 5.58 2.64
CA GLU A 4 -27.52 4.48 2.50
C GLU A 4 -26.13 4.97 2.94
N ILE A 5 -25.54 4.34 3.96
CA ILE A 5 -24.20 4.69 4.45
C ILE A 5 -23.16 4.37 3.37
N LYS A 6 -22.40 5.38 2.94
CA LYS A 6 -21.40 5.25 1.87
C LYS A 6 -20.00 5.58 2.35
N ARG A 7 -19.02 5.04 1.62
CA ARG A 7 -17.61 5.39 1.79
C ARG A 7 -17.42 6.90 1.65
N GLY A 8 -16.67 7.46 2.61
CA GLY A 8 -16.38 8.88 2.75
C GLY A 8 -17.48 9.68 3.44
N ASP A 9 -18.63 9.10 3.79
CA ASP A 9 -19.57 9.79 4.68
C ASP A 9 -18.98 9.92 6.08
N ILE A 10 -19.36 10.99 6.77
CA ILE A 10 -18.90 11.31 8.12
C ILE A 10 -20.10 11.25 9.06
N TYR A 11 -19.99 10.48 10.12
CA TYR A 11 -21.02 10.32 11.15
C TYR A 11 -20.41 10.47 12.54
N TYR A 12 -21.20 10.88 13.52
CA TYR A 12 -20.84 10.66 14.92
C TYR A 12 -20.92 9.16 15.25
N VAL A 13 -19.86 8.62 15.85
CA VAL A 13 -19.75 7.21 16.25
C VAL A 13 -19.24 7.13 17.67
N ALA A 14 -19.90 6.32 18.50
CA ALA A 14 -19.54 6.09 19.89
C ALA A 14 -18.86 4.73 20.10
N ILE A 15 -17.71 4.76 20.79
CA ILE A 15 -16.95 3.57 21.25
C ILE A 15 -17.01 3.52 22.79
N PRO A 16 -17.98 2.81 23.40
CA PRO A 16 -18.33 2.94 24.82
C PRO A 16 -17.43 2.18 25.80
N TYR A 17 -16.38 1.48 25.34
CA TYR A 17 -15.50 0.70 26.22
C TYR A 17 -14.06 0.75 25.71
N ALA A 18 -13.60 1.93 25.32
CA ALA A 18 -12.23 2.12 24.86
C ALA A 18 -11.24 1.81 25.99
N THR A 19 -10.18 1.06 25.68
CA THR A 19 -9.12 0.72 26.65
C THR A 19 -7.79 1.38 26.27
N GLY A 20 -7.07 1.93 27.25
CA GLY A 20 -5.74 2.51 27.03
C GLY A 20 -5.77 3.73 26.10
N HIS A 21 -5.12 3.60 24.94
CA HIS A 21 -5.01 4.69 23.94
C HIS A 21 -6.07 4.61 22.84
N GLU A 22 -7.05 3.72 22.95
CA GLU A 22 -8.21 3.73 22.08
C GLU A 22 -9.00 5.04 22.18
N MET A 23 -9.70 5.40 21.11
CA MET A 23 -10.42 6.66 21.02
C MET A 23 -11.78 6.55 21.71
N GLU A 24 -11.80 6.92 22.99
CA GLU A 24 -13.03 7.04 23.77
C GLU A 24 -13.85 8.29 23.36
N LYS A 25 -15.17 8.20 23.58
CA LYS A 25 -16.22 9.21 23.38
C LYS A 25 -16.85 9.19 21.98
N ASP A 26 -18.02 9.83 21.89
CA ASP A 26 -18.70 10.08 20.63
C ASP A 26 -17.95 11.13 19.82
N ARG A 27 -17.50 10.76 18.62
CA ARG A 27 -16.66 11.61 17.77
C ARG A 27 -17.05 11.46 16.30
N PRO A 28 -16.77 12.47 15.46
CA PRO A 28 -16.87 12.29 14.02
C PRO A 28 -15.95 11.16 13.57
N ALA A 29 -16.47 10.28 12.72
CA ALA A 29 -15.76 9.18 12.12
C ALA A 29 -16.11 9.08 10.63
N ILE A 30 -15.12 8.77 9.81
CA ILE A 30 -15.24 8.66 8.36
C ILE A 30 -15.44 7.18 8.00
N VAL A 31 -16.45 6.87 7.21
CA VAL A 31 -16.69 5.51 6.71
C VAL A 31 -15.65 5.16 5.64
N VAL A 32 -14.88 4.10 5.86
CA VAL A 32 -13.78 3.69 4.95
C VAL A 32 -14.02 2.38 4.23
N SER A 33 -14.95 1.55 4.72
CA SER A 33 -15.40 0.33 4.05
C SER A 33 -16.08 0.63 2.70
N CYS A 34 -15.97 -0.31 1.75
CA CYS A 34 -16.60 -0.21 0.44
C CYS A 34 -18.13 -0.18 0.53
N ASN A 35 -18.78 0.40 -0.47
CA ASN A 35 -20.23 0.61 -0.48
C ASN A 35 -21.00 -0.71 -0.51
N GLU A 36 -20.47 -1.71 -1.21
CA GLU A 36 -21.03 -3.05 -1.27
C GLU A 36 -21.11 -3.68 0.12
N LEU A 37 -20.01 -3.59 0.90
CA LEU A 37 -19.98 -4.07 2.28
C LEU A 37 -20.92 -3.25 3.18
N ASN A 38 -20.93 -1.92 3.01
CA ASN A 38 -21.83 -1.07 3.78
C ASN A 38 -23.31 -1.37 3.50
N ARG A 39 -23.66 -1.90 2.33
CA ARG A 39 -25.04 -2.30 1.99
C ARG A 39 -25.42 -3.63 2.63
N THR A 40 -24.54 -4.62 2.59
CA THR A 40 -24.87 -6.01 2.98
C THR A 40 -24.55 -6.33 4.44
N SER A 41 -23.49 -5.73 5.00
CA SER A 41 -23.01 -6.04 6.35
C SER A 41 -23.79 -5.26 7.42
N PRO A 42 -24.05 -5.84 8.60
CA PRO A 42 -24.54 -5.08 9.76
C PRO A 42 -23.48 -4.13 10.33
N CYS A 43 -22.19 -4.37 10.06
CA CYS A 43 -21.08 -3.57 10.53
C CYS A 43 -20.40 -2.79 9.39
N ILE A 44 -19.80 -1.65 9.73
CA ILE A 44 -18.99 -0.81 8.84
C ILE A 44 -17.61 -0.55 9.46
N ALA A 45 -16.62 -0.26 8.63
CA ALA A 45 -15.30 0.17 9.08
C ALA A 45 -15.21 1.71 9.02
N VAL A 46 -14.71 2.32 10.09
CA VAL A 46 -14.59 3.77 10.24
C VAL A 46 -13.21 4.18 10.74
N VAL A 47 -12.74 5.35 10.32
CA VAL A 47 -11.58 6.05 10.89
C VAL A 47 -12.07 7.17 11.80
N MET A 48 -11.60 7.22 13.04
CA MET A 48 -12.02 8.23 14.01
C MET A 48 -11.28 9.56 13.79
N CYS A 49 -11.99 10.67 14.01
CA CYS A 49 -11.42 12.02 13.92
C CYS A 49 -11.25 12.67 15.29
N THR A 50 -10.28 13.58 15.39
CA THR A 50 -10.07 14.44 16.55
C THR A 50 -9.96 15.91 16.13
N GLY A 51 -10.53 16.83 16.92
CA GLY A 51 -10.38 18.27 16.71
C GLY A 51 -9.11 18.86 17.34
N SER A 52 -8.33 18.05 18.06
CA SER A 52 -7.07 18.49 18.66
C SER A 52 -5.94 18.47 17.63
N GLU A 53 -5.03 19.41 17.73
CA GLU A 53 -3.78 19.38 16.95
C GLU A 53 -2.98 18.12 17.27
N LYS A 54 -2.38 17.54 16.23
CA LYS A 54 -1.56 16.33 16.29
C LYS A 54 -0.25 16.56 15.57
N LYS A 55 0.75 15.72 15.88
CA LYS A 55 2.02 15.69 15.15
C LYS A 55 1.74 15.42 13.68
N ASP A 56 2.57 15.95 12.81
CA ASP A 56 2.48 15.66 11.38
C ASP A 56 3.06 14.27 11.12
N LEU A 57 2.19 13.29 10.94
CA LEU A 57 2.53 11.89 10.64
C LEU A 57 1.76 11.48 9.38
N PRO A 58 2.30 10.56 8.56
CA PRO A 58 1.63 10.10 7.34
C PRO A 58 0.19 9.58 7.55
N GLU A 59 -0.08 8.97 8.71
CA GLU A 59 -1.37 8.45 9.13
C GLU A 59 -2.34 9.52 9.65
N HIS A 60 -1.87 10.75 9.86
CA HIS A 60 -2.68 11.87 10.37
C HIS A 60 -3.14 12.78 9.22
N ILE A 61 -4.40 12.64 8.81
CA ILE A 61 -4.93 13.36 7.65
C ILE A 61 -5.82 14.52 8.09
N THR A 62 -5.55 15.72 7.60
CA THR A 62 -6.40 16.89 7.87
C THR A 62 -7.70 16.80 7.08
N ILE A 63 -8.83 16.92 7.78
CA ILE A 63 -10.19 16.88 7.25
C ILE A 63 -10.88 18.22 7.56
N ARG A 64 -11.35 18.87 6.50
CA ARG A 64 -12.08 20.14 6.53
C ARG A 64 -13.57 19.95 6.24
N SER A 65 -13.97 18.75 5.81
CA SER A 65 -15.38 18.38 5.61
C SER A 65 -16.17 18.15 6.92
N THR A 66 -15.52 18.29 8.07
CA THR A 66 -16.14 18.33 9.40
C THR A 66 -16.47 19.77 9.81
N PRO A 67 -17.47 20.01 10.69
CA PRO A 67 -17.84 21.36 11.15
C PRO A 67 -16.68 22.14 11.78
N ILE A 68 -15.76 21.41 12.41
CA ILE A 68 -14.51 21.91 12.95
C ILE A 68 -13.40 21.18 12.20
N GLN A 69 -12.37 21.90 11.74
CA GLN A 69 -11.21 21.25 11.12
C GLN A 69 -10.67 20.18 12.07
N SER A 70 -10.61 18.95 11.59
CA SER A 70 -10.27 17.78 12.39
C SER A 70 -9.14 17.00 11.72
N THR A 71 -8.46 16.18 12.50
CA THR A 71 -7.47 15.22 12.00
C THR A 71 -8.07 13.82 12.08
N ALA A 72 -8.13 13.12 10.95
CA ALA A 72 -8.41 11.69 10.90
C ALA A 72 -7.15 10.92 11.33
N MET A 73 -7.30 10.03 12.31
CA MET A 73 -6.22 9.23 12.88
C MET A 73 -6.28 7.83 12.25
N CYS A 74 -5.53 7.59 11.18
CA CYS A 74 -5.64 6.35 10.40
C CYS A 74 -5.14 5.10 11.13
N GLU A 75 -4.43 5.26 12.25
CA GLU A 75 -4.11 4.19 13.20
C GLU A 75 -5.32 3.76 14.05
N HIS A 76 -6.34 4.61 14.15
CA HIS A 76 -7.56 4.39 14.93
C HIS A 76 -8.75 4.00 14.04
N ILE A 77 -8.61 2.84 13.37
CA ILE A 77 -9.67 2.22 12.57
C ILE A 77 -10.51 1.29 13.47
N TYR A 78 -11.83 1.44 13.41
CA TYR A 78 -12.77 0.59 14.14
C TYR A 78 -13.76 -0.06 13.20
N THR A 79 -14.12 -1.31 13.48
CA THR A 79 -15.33 -1.93 12.93
C THR A 79 -16.45 -1.73 13.92
N VAL A 80 -17.53 -1.08 13.51
CA VAL A 80 -18.67 -0.75 14.36
C VAL A 80 -19.97 -1.28 13.76
N ASP A 81 -20.86 -1.73 14.62
CA ASP A 81 -22.24 -2.04 14.22
C ASP A 81 -22.97 -0.76 13.78
N LYS A 82 -23.82 -0.85 12.76
CA LYS A 82 -24.59 0.31 12.25
C LYS A 82 -25.47 0.97 13.32
N SER A 83 -25.87 0.26 14.38
CA SER A 83 -26.58 0.84 15.53
C SER A 83 -25.77 1.89 16.28
N ARG A 84 -24.44 1.88 16.15
CA ARG A 84 -23.54 2.88 16.76
C ARG A 84 -23.36 4.14 15.90
N VAL A 85 -23.87 4.12 14.66
CA VAL A 85 -23.79 5.25 13.73
C VAL A 85 -24.88 6.24 14.10
N GLY A 86 -24.46 7.38 14.62
CA GLY A 86 -25.34 8.45 15.07
C GLY A 86 -25.63 9.46 13.96
N LYS A 87 -25.57 10.73 14.34
CA LYS A 87 -25.93 11.85 13.45
C LYS A 87 -24.94 11.96 12.29
N ARG A 88 -25.47 12.10 11.07
CA ARG A 88 -24.67 12.45 9.88
C ARG A 88 -24.08 13.86 10.02
N VAL A 89 -22.78 13.96 9.79
CA VAL A 89 -22.00 15.20 9.89
C VAL A 89 -21.79 15.82 8.52
N GLY A 90 -21.37 15.01 7.55
CA GLY A 90 -20.97 15.49 6.23
C GLY A 90 -20.41 14.37 5.36
N ARG A 91 -19.59 14.74 4.39
CA ARG A 91 -18.93 13.79 3.49
C ARG A 91 -17.57 14.36 3.07
N CYS A 92 -16.54 13.52 3.09
CA CYS A 92 -15.22 13.86 2.59
C CYS A 92 -15.27 14.24 1.10
N THR A 93 -14.43 15.21 0.75
CA THR A 93 -14.07 15.51 -0.63
C THR A 93 -13.25 14.37 -1.23
N LYS A 94 -13.14 14.34 -2.56
CA LYS A 94 -12.32 13.33 -3.25
C LYS A 94 -10.85 13.40 -2.84
N SER A 95 -10.31 14.60 -2.63
CA SER A 95 -8.91 14.79 -2.22
C SER A 95 -8.67 14.29 -0.80
N GLU A 96 -9.57 14.60 0.14
CA GLU A 96 -9.48 14.08 1.51
C GLU A 96 -9.55 12.56 1.54
N LEU A 97 -10.46 11.97 0.75
CA LEU A 97 -10.59 10.52 0.68
C LEU A 97 -9.33 9.87 0.09
N ALA A 98 -8.71 10.48 -0.92
CA ALA A 98 -7.44 10.00 -1.47
C ALA A 98 -6.29 10.09 -0.46
N SER A 99 -6.18 11.21 0.28
CA SER A 99 -5.20 11.33 1.38
C SER A 99 -5.45 10.32 2.49
N LEU A 100 -6.73 10.04 2.80
CA LEU A 100 -7.12 9.03 3.78
C LEU A 100 -6.70 7.62 3.34
N ASP A 101 -6.85 7.29 2.06
CA ASP A 101 -6.43 6.00 1.51
C ASP A 101 -4.92 5.79 1.69
N ILE A 102 -4.13 6.84 1.44
CA ILE A 102 -2.67 6.84 1.66
C ILE A 102 -2.35 6.68 3.15
N GLY A 103 -3.02 7.43 4.02
CA GLY A 103 -2.81 7.36 5.47
C GLY A 103 -3.14 5.99 6.06
N ILE A 104 -4.21 5.35 5.59
CA ILE A 104 -4.58 3.97 5.97
C ILE A 104 -3.54 2.97 5.45
N MET A 105 -3.10 3.11 4.20
CA MET A 105 -2.06 2.24 3.65
C MET A 105 -0.75 2.35 4.44
N SER A 106 -0.36 3.56 4.84
CA SER A 106 0.83 3.78 5.67
C SER A 106 0.65 3.20 7.08
N GLY A 107 -0.46 3.49 7.76
CA GLY A 107 -0.71 3.02 9.13
C GLY A 107 -0.88 1.51 9.26
N LEU A 108 -1.36 0.83 8.21
CA LEU A 108 -1.52 -0.64 8.18
C LEU A 108 -0.38 -1.37 7.46
N GLY A 109 0.60 -0.66 6.88
CA GLY A 109 1.66 -1.26 6.08
C GLY A 109 1.17 -1.97 4.81
N LEU A 110 0.07 -1.49 4.19
CA LEU A 110 -0.60 -2.14 3.05
C LEU A 110 -0.15 -1.64 1.67
N GLY A 111 1.04 -1.05 1.57
CA GLY A 111 1.61 -0.67 0.28
C GLY A 111 3.13 -0.54 0.36
N CYS A 112 3.77 -0.54 -0.81
CA CYS A 112 5.14 -0.05 -1.02
C CYS A 112 5.19 1.49 -0.85
N TYR A 113 4.60 2.03 0.21
CA TYR A 113 4.57 3.45 0.48
C TYR A 113 5.90 3.85 1.13
N ASP A 114 6.85 4.23 0.28
CA ASP A 114 8.10 4.93 0.62
C ASP A 114 7.82 6.35 1.15
N LEU A 115 6.98 6.49 2.18
CA LEU A 115 6.83 7.75 2.92
C LEU A 115 7.70 7.70 4.18
N ALA A 116 9.01 7.69 3.93
CA ALA A 116 10.09 8.03 4.85
C ALA A 116 10.03 7.48 6.28
N ARG A 117 10.70 6.36 6.50
CA ARG A 117 11.79 6.36 7.50
C ARG A 117 13.10 6.42 6.72
N ASP A 118 13.72 7.59 6.67
CA ASP A 118 15.09 7.74 6.15
C ASP A 118 16.07 6.79 6.88
N GLU A 119 15.74 6.37 8.11
CA GLU A 119 16.51 5.41 8.91
C GLU A 119 16.35 3.95 8.44
N GLU A 120 15.17 3.49 8.02
CA GLU A 120 14.98 2.11 7.52
C GLU A 120 15.65 1.93 6.14
N ARG A 121 15.72 3.00 5.34
CA ARG A 121 16.42 3.02 4.06
C ARG A 121 17.94 2.90 4.20
N ALA A 122 18.52 3.30 5.34
CA ALA A 122 19.95 3.12 5.61
C ALA A 122 20.28 1.70 6.09
N ALA A 123 19.32 1.00 6.72
CA ALA A 123 19.51 -0.35 7.23
C ALA A 123 19.23 -1.43 6.16
N GLU A 124 18.33 -1.18 5.21
CA GLU A 124 18.04 -2.13 4.11
C GLU A 124 19.00 -2.02 2.91
N VAL A 125 19.98 -1.11 2.96
CA VAL A 125 21.06 -1.02 1.97
C VAL A 125 22.35 -1.47 2.67
N SER A 126 22.70 -2.76 2.74
CA SER A 126 23.41 -3.56 1.72
C SER A 126 23.98 -4.84 2.40
N PRO A 127 24.28 -5.99 1.74
CA PRO A 127 24.54 -6.13 0.30
C PRO A 127 23.92 -7.32 -0.45
N THR A 128 24.02 -7.22 -1.78
CA THR A 128 23.89 -8.25 -2.84
C THR A 128 22.54 -8.40 -3.56
N VAL A 129 22.13 -7.35 -4.25
CA VAL A 129 21.71 -7.55 -5.65
C VAL A 129 22.88 -7.05 -6.50
N PRO A 130 23.49 -7.85 -7.38
CA PRO A 130 24.48 -7.34 -8.30
C PRO A 130 23.80 -6.24 -9.10
N MET A 131 24.34 -5.04 -8.96
CA MET A 131 24.06 -3.92 -9.83
C MET A 131 24.16 -4.42 -11.27
N LEU A 132 23.05 -4.34 -12.01
CA LEU A 132 23.16 -4.13 -13.45
C LEU A 132 23.97 -2.84 -13.59
N GLN A 133 25.27 -2.98 -13.85
CA GLN A 133 26.13 -1.89 -14.27
C GLN A 133 25.83 -1.66 -15.75
N PRO A 134 25.15 -0.58 -16.17
CA PRO A 134 25.23 -0.18 -17.55
C PRO A 134 26.54 0.58 -17.70
N VAL A 135 27.49 -0.08 -18.36
CA VAL A 135 28.52 0.39 -19.29
C VAL A 135 29.65 -0.63 -19.21
N GLN A 136 29.43 -1.77 -19.88
CA GLN A 136 30.56 -2.60 -20.28
C GLN A 136 31.23 -1.86 -21.42
N THR A 137 32.47 -1.47 -21.20
CA THR A 137 33.36 -0.91 -22.21
C THR A 137 33.34 -1.80 -23.46
N SER A 138 33.37 -1.18 -24.64
CA SER A 138 33.28 -1.84 -25.95
C SER A 138 34.19 -3.09 -26.07
N GLU A 139 35.35 -3.08 -25.42
CA GLU A 139 36.31 -4.18 -25.43
C GLU A 139 35.85 -5.45 -24.68
N GLU A 140 35.13 -5.31 -23.57
CA GLU A 140 34.63 -6.46 -22.81
C GLU A 140 33.50 -7.17 -23.56
N LEU A 141 32.64 -6.41 -24.25
CA LEU A 141 31.60 -6.96 -25.12
C LEU A 141 32.21 -7.70 -26.32
N VAL A 142 33.26 -7.16 -26.94
CA VAL A 142 33.98 -7.81 -28.04
C VAL A 142 34.63 -9.11 -27.56
N ARG A 143 35.24 -9.13 -26.37
CA ARG A 143 35.83 -10.34 -25.78
C ARG A 143 34.77 -11.39 -25.48
N ALA A 144 33.65 -11.00 -24.87
CA ALA A 144 32.55 -11.90 -24.54
C ALA A 144 31.88 -12.48 -25.80
N GLN A 145 31.76 -11.69 -26.87
CA GLN A 145 31.24 -12.16 -28.16
C GLN A 145 32.18 -13.16 -28.83
N ALA A 146 33.48 -12.87 -28.86
CA ALA A 146 34.48 -13.79 -29.43
C ALA A 146 34.50 -15.13 -28.70
N GLU A 147 34.44 -15.10 -27.36
CA GLU A 147 34.41 -16.31 -26.54
C GLU A 147 33.13 -17.12 -26.78
N ARG A 148 31.97 -16.46 -26.85
CA ARG A 148 30.68 -17.09 -27.19
C ARG A 148 30.74 -17.79 -28.54
N ASP A 149 31.29 -17.14 -29.56
CA ASP A 149 31.32 -17.68 -30.93
C ASP A 149 32.29 -18.87 -31.05
N ILE A 150 33.38 -18.89 -30.28
CA ILE A 150 34.27 -20.05 -30.18
C ILE A 150 33.55 -21.24 -29.53
N TYR A 151 32.87 -21.04 -28.40
CA TYR A 151 32.11 -22.11 -27.75
C TYR A 151 30.99 -22.65 -28.63
N LYS A 152 30.30 -21.76 -29.35
CA LYS A 152 29.25 -22.14 -30.30
C LYS A 152 29.81 -23.05 -31.40
N GLY A 153 30.96 -22.69 -32.00
CA GLY A 153 31.59 -23.50 -33.04
C GLY A 153 32.08 -24.87 -32.53
N LEU A 154 32.58 -24.95 -31.30
CA LEU A 154 32.92 -26.22 -30.64
C LEU A 154 31.68 -27.09 -30.44
N TYR A 155 30.57 -26.51 -29.99
CA TYR A 155 29.33 -27.22 -29.76
C TYR A 155 28.71 -27.73 -31.06
N GLU A 156 28.71 -26.91 -32.11
CA GLU A 156 28.23 -27.30 -33.44
C GLU A 156 29.05 -28.45 -34.02
N ARG A 157 30.39 -28.44 -33.90
CA ARG A 157 31.23 -29.56 -34.33
C ARG A 157 30.96 -30.85 -33.54
N LEU A 158 30.69 -30.73 -32.25
CA LEU A 158 30.39 -31.88 -31.40
C LEU A 158 29.04 -32.50 -31.76
N LEU A 159 28.04 -31.65 -32.03
CA LEU A 159 26.73 -32.07 -32.54
C LEU A 159 26.83 -32.68 -33.94
N ASP A 160 27.64 -32.11 -34.83
CA ASP A 160 27.88 -32.67 -36.16
C ASP A 160 28.60 -34.02 -36.08
N GLY A 161 29.59 -34.17 -35.19
CA GLY A 161 30.24 -35.46 -34.93
C GLY A 161 29.25 -36.53 -34.47
N MET A 162 28.37 -36.20 -33.53
CA MET A 162 27.34 -37.11 -33.03
C MET A 162 26.29 -37.49 -34.08
N THR A 163 25.96 -36.58 -35.00
CA THR A 163 25.01 -36.86 -36.08
C THR A 163 25.64 -37.68 -37.20
N MET A 164 26.95 -37.54 -37.44
CA MET A 164 27.70 -38.37 -38.40
C MET A 164 27.91 -39.79 -37.88
N GLU A 165 28.21 -39.98 -36.59
CA GLU A 165 28.31 -41.33 -35.98
C GLU A 165 26.98 -42.10 -36.02
N ARG A 166 25.84 -41.42 -35.88
CA ARG A 166 24.51 -42.05 -36.07
C ARG A 166 24.21 -42.44 -37.52
N ARG A 167 24.82 -41.79 -38.51
CA ARG A 167 24.65 -42.11 -39.93
C ARG A 167 25.60 -43.20 -40.42
N ALA A 168 26.75 -43.38 -39.78
CA ALA A 168 27.72 -44.42 -40.12
C ALA A 168 27.41 -45.80 -39.48
N GLY A 169 26.46 -45.84 -38.53
CA GLY A 169 25.99 -47.06 -37.86
C GLY A 169 24.66 -47.63 -38.36
N ALA A 170 24.22 -47.24 -39.57
CA ALA A 170 23.00 -47.74 -40.23
C ALA A 170 23.32 -48.41 -41.56
#